data_AF-J3CAS1-F1
#
_entry.id   AF-J3CAS1-F1
#
_cell.length_a   1.000
_cell.length_b   1.000
_cell.length_c   1.000
_cell.angle_alpha   90.00
_cell.angle_beta   90.00
_cell.angle_gamma   90.00
#
_symmetry.space_group_name_H-M   'P 1'
#
loop_
_entity.id
_entity.type
_entity.pdbx_description
1 polymer ?
#
loop_
_entity_poly.entity_id
_entity_poly.type
_entity_poly.pdbx_seq_one_letter_code
_entity_poly.pdbx_strand_id
1 'polypeptide(L)'
;MYKRYNKNSSQTIENKNLCNFKMYTYSPFDCMTIKEASSIIGCARTTIYDMIKKGKLSSINFSQRKTRVFKEEIGKLLYQSKTEIEPFIFKDEDTKIKDCWTINEIINLYKISASALYNKLKINNIIKIKKGKSVYVSKEIIRRLFNTVIKNNN
;
A
#
# COMPACT_ATOMS: atom_id res chain seq x y z
N MET A 1 -17.95 47.39 -32.64
CA MET A 1 -18.95 47.35 -31.54
C MET A 1 -19.18 45.86 -31.19
N TYR A 2 -18.52 45.33 -30.16
CA TYR A 2 -18.61 43.90 -29.83
C TYR A 2 -19.87 43.61 -29.02
N LYS A 3 -20.73 42.71 -29.54
CA LYS A 3 -21.96 42.26 -28.86
C LYS A 3 -21.59 41.36 -27.68
N ARG A 4 -21.91 41.79 -26.45
CA ARG A 4 -21.84 40.97 -25.24
C ARG A 4 -22.90 39.88 -25.31
N TYR A 5 -22.49 38.61 -25.35
CA TYR A 5 -23.41 37.48 -25.28
C TYR A 5 -23.77 37.22 -23.81
N ASN A 6 -25.06 37.32 -23.51
CA ASN A 6 -25.60 37.28 -22.15
C ASN A 6 -25.91 35.83 -21.74
N LYS A 7 -25.62 35.54 -20.47
CA LYS A 7 -25.75 34.24 -19.80
C LYS A 7 -27.22 34.00 -19.47
N ASN A 8 -27.81 32.89 -19.93
CA ASN A 8 -28.84 32.05 -19.27
C ASN A 8 -29.68 31.25 -20.29
N SER A 9 -30.10 30.03 -19.89
CA SER A 9 -30.78 28.94 -20.63
C SER A 9 -29.78 27.96 -21.30
N SER A 10 -29.59 26.73 -20.83
CA SER A 10 -30.59 25.76 -20.35
C SER A 10 -30.07 24.94 -19.16
N GLN A 11 -30.89 24.82 -18.11
CA GLN A 11 -30.74 23.73 -17.14
C GLN A 11 -31.16 22.43 -17.85
N THR A 12 -30.21 21.58 -18.23
CA THR A 12 -30.53 20.21 -18.63
C THR A 12 -30.81 19.37 -17.39
N ILE A 13 -31.83 18.53 -17.49
CA ILE A 13 -32.57 17.83 -16.43
C ILE A 13 -31.75 16.73 -15.72
N GLU A 14 -30.46 16.58 -15.99
CA GLU A 14 -29.65 15.43 -15.56
C GLU A 14 -28.85 15.61 -14.26
N ASN A 15 -28.95 16.75 -13.57
CA ASN A 15 -28.27 16.96 -12.28
C ASN A 15 -29.07 16.49 -11.06
N LYS A 16 -29.90 15.45 -11.20
CA LYS A 16 -30.65 14.86 -10.07
C LYS A 16 -29.85 13.83 -9.26
N ASN A 17 -28.68 13.42 -9.74
CA ASN A 17 -27.77 12.56 -8.97
C ASN A 17 -26.64 13.40 -8.36
N LEU A 18 -26.97 14.33 -7.46
CA LEU A 18 -26.01 14.75 -6.43
C LEU A 18 -25.85 13.58 -5.45
N CYS A 19 -25.16 12.54 -5.90
CA CYS A 19 -24.73 11.43 -5.07
C CYS A 19 -23.73 11.94 -4.03
N ASN A 20 -24.27 12.28 -2.86
CA ASN A 20 -23.72 12.08 -1.52
C ASN A 20 -22.18 11.99 -1.45
N PHE A 21 -21.48 13.10 -1.68
CA PHE A 21 -20.03 13.16 -1.47
C PHE A 21 -19.77 13.48 0.01
N LYS A 22 -19.30 12.48 0.76
CA LYS A 22 -18.57 12.72 2.02
C LYS A 22 -17.43 13.69 1.70
N MET A 23 -17.54 14.92 2.19
CA MET A 23 -16.55 15.97 1.96
C MET A 23 -15.33 15.69 2.84
N TYR A 24 -14.43 14.81 2.36
CA TYR A 24 -13.07 14.77 2.88
C TYR A 24 -12.43 16.10 2.49
N THR A 25 -11.98 16.88 3.48
CA THR A 25 -11.23 18.11 3.26
C THR A 25 -9.85 17.74 2.71
N TYR A 26 -9.78 17.40 1.42
CA TYR A 26 -8.50 17.12 0.77
C TYR A 26 -7.68 18.39 0.79
N SER A 27 -6.52 18.33 1.44
CA SER A 27 -5.59 19.44 1.41
C SER A 27 -5.12 19.62 -0.03
N PRO A 28 -5.00 20.86 -0.56
CA PRO A 28 -4.40 21.10 -1.88
C PRO A 28 -3.02 20.44 -2.01
N PHE A 29 -2.34 20.19 -0.89
CA PHE A 29 -1.06 19.52 -0.81
C PHE A 29 -1.10 18.00 -1.06
N ASP A 30 -2.26 17.34 -1.04
CA ASP A 30 -2.38 15.88 -1.17
C ASP A 30 -2.59 15.42 -2.62
N CYS A 31 -2.87 16.37 -3.51
CA CYS A 31 -3.08 16.12 -4.93
C CYS A 31 -2.04 16.85 -5.79
N MET A 32 -1.84 16.35 -7.00
CA MET A 32 -0.96 16.93 -7.99
C MET A 32 -1.66 17.01 -9.35
N THR A 33 -1.13 17.86 -10.23
CA THR A 33 -1.58 17.99 -11.61
C THR A 33 -1.18 16.78 -12.44
N ILE A 34 -1.90 16.52 -13.53
CA ILE A 34 -1.52 15.49 -14.51
C ILE A 34 -0.12 15.77 -15.09
N LYS A 35 0.25 17.04 -15.24
CA LYS A 35 1.59 17.43 -15.71
C LYS A 35 2.66 16.97 -14.71
N GLU A 36 2.49 17.27 -13.43
CA GLU A 36 3.43 16.82 -12.39
C GLU A 36 3.48 15.29 -12.29
N ALA A 37 2.33 14.63 -12.28
CA ALA A 37 2.24 13.17 -12.28
C ALA A 37 2.98 12.55 -13.47
N SER A 38 2.80 13.11 -14.67
CA SER A 38 3.48 12.65 -15.89
C SER A 38 4.99 12.81 -15.79
N SER A 39 5.46 13.91 -15.22
CA SER A 39 6.89 14.18 -15.01
C SER A 39 7.50 13.28 -13.95
N ILE A 40 6.75 12.94 -12.89
CA ILE A 40 7.21 12.05 -11.81
C ILE A 40 7.27 10.59 -12.29
N ILE A 41 6.27 10.14 -13.04
CA ILE A 41 6.24 8.76 -13.58
C ILE A 41 7.20 8.61 -14.76
N GLY A 42 7.50 9.71 -15.49
CA GLY A 42 8.30 9.66 -16.70
C GLY A 42 7.51 9.14 -17.91
N CYS A 43 6.23 9.49 -18.02
CA CYS A 43 5.36 9.07 -19.13
C CYS A 43 4.62 10.25 -19.77
N ALA A 44 3.93 9.99 -20.89
CA ALA A 44 3.10 11.01 -21.53
C ALA A 44 1.85 11.33 -20.69
N ARG A 45 1.33 12.56 -20.81
CA ARG A 45 0.08 12.98 -20.12
C ARG A 45 -1.12 12.12 -20.53
N THR A 46 -1.14 11.67 -21.79
CA THR A 46 -2.17 10.77 -22.33
C THR A 46 -2.19 9.44 -21.58
N THR A 47 -1.02 8.90 -21.25
CA THR A 47 -0.88 7.67 -20.45
C THR A 47 -1.54 7.81 -19.08
N ILE A 48 -1.39 8.96 -18.42
CA ILE A 48 -2.06 9.23 -17.14
C ILE A 48 -3.58 9.25 -17.31
N TYR A 49 -4.10 9.91 -18.36
CA TYR A 49 -5.53 9.89 -18.66
C TYR A 49 -6.05 8.48 -18.95
N ASP A 50 -5.29 7.68 -19.69
CA ASP A 50 -5.65 6.28 -19.97
C ASP A 50 -5.66 5.42 -18.70
N MET A 51 -4.72 5.64 -17.78
CA MET A 51 -4.70 4.96 -16.47
C MET A 51 -5.93 5.33 -15.64
N ILE A 52 -6.31 6.60 -15.62
CA ILE A 52 -7.53 7.08 -14.94
C ILE A 52 -8.77 6.45 -15.59
N LYS A 53 -8.86 6.47 -16.93
CA LYS A 53 -9.99 5.89 -17.69
C LYS A 53 -10.14 4.39 -17.46
N LYS A 54 -9.02 3.67 -17.31
CA LYS A 54 -8.97 2.23 -17.00
C LYS A 54 -9.21 1.93 -15.51
N GLY A 55 -9.38 2.94 -14.65
CA GLY A 55 -9.53 2.76 -13.21
C GLY A 55 -8.25 2.33 -12.48
N LYS A 56 -7.08 2.42 -13.12
CA LYS A 56 -5.79 2.06 -12.50
C LYS A 56 -5.24 3.15 -11.58
N LEU A 57 -5.74 4.38 -11.71
CA LEU A 57 -5.25 5.54 -10.98
C LEU A 57 -6.45 6.36 -10.52
N SER A 58 -6.62 6.52 -9.20
CA SER A 58 -7.71 7.36 -8.70
C SER A 58 -7.38 8.85 -8.84
N SER A 59 -8.41 9.65 -9.11
CA SER A 59 -8.28 11.07 -9.39
C SER A 59 -9.50 11.85 -8.93
N ILE A 60 -9.32 13.16 -8.73
CA ILE A 60 -10.38 14.13 -8.45
C ILE A 60 -10.55 15.03 -9.67
N ASN A 61 -11.79 15.13 -10.15
CA ASN A 61 -12.17 16.13 -11.14
C ASN A 61 -12.74 17.36 -10.43
N PHE A 62 -11.97 18.44 -10.36
CA PHE A 62 -12.43 19.73 -9.82
C PHE A 62 -13.38 20.47 -10.77
N SER A 63 -13.28 20.18 -12.07
CA SER A 63 -14.12 20.72 -13.14
C SER A 63 -13.99 19.81 -14.37
N GLN A 64 -14.81 20.02 -15.40
CA GLN A 64 -14.81 19.24 -16.65
C GLN A 64 -13.41 19.10 -17.29
N ARG A 65 -12.52 20.09 -17.11
CA ARG A 65 -11.16 20.11 -17.68
C ARG A 65 -10.05 20.11 -16.64
N LYS A 66 -10.37 19.95 -15.35
CA LYS A 66 -9.39 20.11 -14.26
C LYS A 66 -9.35 18.86 -13.38
N THR A 67 -8.58 17.88 -13.84
CA THR A 67 -8.30 16.66 -13.11
C THR A 67 -7.02 16.79 -12.28
N ARG A 68 -7.02 16.18 -11.10
CA ARG A 68 -5.89 16.06 -10.18
C ARG A 68 -5.76 14.61 -9.75
N VAL A 69 -4.53 14.16 -9.55
CA VAL A 69 -4.21 12.80 -9.09
C VAL A 69 -3.69 12.88 -7.67
N PHE A 70 -4.04 11.90 -6.83
CA PHE A 70 -3.51 11.83 -5.47
C PHE A 70 -2.02 11.48 -5.46
N LYS A 71 -1.24 12.13 -4.60
CA LYS A 71 0.18 11.82 -4.45
C LYS A 71 0.42 10.38 -4.00
N GLU A 72 -0.43 9.89 -3.11
CA GLU A 72 -0.38 8.52 -2.61
C GLU A 72 -0.50 7.48 -3.73
N GLU A 73 -1.35 7.71 -4.73
CA GLU A 73 -1.58 6.78 -5.83
C GLU A 73 -0.37 6.70 -6.76
N ILE A 74 0.27 7.84 -7.02
CA ILE A 74 1.53 7.88 -7.75
C ILE A 74 2.62 7.14 -6.95
N GLY A 75 2.65 7.35 -5.63
CA GLY A 75 3.53 6.61 -4.73
C GLY A 75 3.31 5.10 -4.81
N LYS A 76 2.05 4.63 -4.70
CA LYS A 76 1.70 3.22 -4.87
C LYS A 76 2.20 2.69 -6.21
N LEU A 77 1.97 3.40 -7.31
CA LEU A 77 2.40 2.98 -8.64
C LEU A 77 3.93 2.82 -8.74
N LEU A 78 4.69 3.76 -8.17
CA LEU A 78 6.16 3.74 -8.22
C LEU A 78 6.79 2.73 -7.27
N TYR A 79 6.15 2.49 -6.12
CA TYR A 79 6.68 1.62 -5.06
C TYR A 79 5.97 0.26 -4.98
N GLN A 80 5.00 -0.03 -5.86
CA GLN A 80 4.27 -1.31 -5.92
C GLN A 80 5.20 -2.50 -6.17
N SER A 81 6.31 -2.31 -6.89
CA SER A 81 7.30 -3.36 -7.15
C SER A 81 8.26 -3.62 -5.98
N LYS A 82 8.23 -2.80 -4.92
CA LYS A 82 8.92 -3.08 -3.66
C LYS A 82 8.06 -3.89 -2.67
N THR A 83 6.78 -4.09 -2.98
CA THR A 83 5.80 -4.72 -2.08
C THR A 83 5.47 -6.16 -2.50
N GLU A 84 6.51 -7.00 -2.62
CA GLU A 84 6.40 -8.43 -2.23
C GLU A 84 7.14 -8.73 -0.93
N ILE A 85 7.67 -7.69 -0.28
CA ILE A 85 8.20 -7.78 1.09
C ILE A 85 7.55 -6.65 1.87
N GLU A 86 6.23 -6.70 2.06
CA GLU A 86 5.70 -6.03 3.25
C GLU A 86 6.42 -6.67 4.45
N PRO A 87 7.20 -5.91 5.25
CA PRO A 87 7.74 -6.47 6.47
C PRO A 87 6.53 -6.89 7.28
N PHE A 88 6.44 -8.18 7.53
CA PHE A 88 5.33 -8.73 8.28
C PHE A 88 5.50 -8.31 9.74
N ILE A 89 5.01 -7.11 10.04
CA ILE A 89 5.06 -6.53 11.38
C ILE A 89 3.97 -7.24 12.20
N PHE A 90 4.28 -8.45 12.67
CA PHE A 90 3.51 -9.11 13.69
C PHE A 90 3.82 -8.47 15.04
N LYS A 91 2.90 -7.61 15.49
CA LYS A 91 2.86 -7.06 16.84
C LYS A 91 1.94 -7.91 17.70
N ASP A 92 2.39 -9.10 18.06
CA ASP A 92 1.72 -9.86 19.12
C ASP A 92 2.33 -9.44 20.45
N GLU A 93 1.84 -8.34 21.02
CA GLU A 93 2.24 -7.88 22.37
C GLU A 93 1.70 -8.84 23.47
N ASP A 94 0.71 -9.68 23.14
CA ASP A 94 -0.02 -10.55 24.08
C ASP A 94 0.21 -12.06 23.88
N THR A 95 1.36 -12.50 23.34
CA THR A 95 1.59 -13.94 23.17
C THR A 95 1.86 -14.65 24.50
N LYS A 96 0.95 -15.53 24.92
CA LYS A 96 1.17 -16.45 26.04
C LYS A 96 2.41 -17.31 25.76
N ILE A 97 3.29 -17.47 26.74
CA ILE A 97 4.56 -18.22 26.61
C ILE A 97 4.36 -19.64 26.04
N LYS A 98 3.19 -20.25 26.27
CA LYS A 98 2.82 -21.57 25.74
C LYS A 98 2.87 -21.65 24.20
N ASP A 99 2.67 -20.52 23.53
CA ASP A 99 2.55 -20.47 22.07
C ASP A 99 3.84 -19.99 21.38
N CYS A 100 4.94 -19.94 22.12
CA CYS A 100 6.26 -19.57 21.61
C CYS A 100 7.21 -20.78 21.56
N TRP A 101 8.17 -20.73 20.64
CA TRP A 101 9.36 -21.57 20.64
C TRP A 101 10.60 -20.76 20.98
N THR A 102 11.58 -21.42 21.59
CA THR A 102 12.93 -20.88 21.73
C THR A 102 13.72 -20.98 20.43
N ILE A 103 14.74 -20.14 20.28
CA ILE A 103 15.64 -20.19 19.11
C ILE A 103 16.24 -21.59 18.90
N ASN A 104 16.66 -22.28 19.98
CA ASN A 104 17.25 -23.62 19.88
C ASN A 104 16.23 -24.66 19.41
N GLU A 105 14.98 -24.59 19.88
CA GLU A 105 13.91 -25.47 19.40
C GLU A 105 13.64 -25.27 17.90
N ILE A 106 13.61 -24.02 17.43
CA ILE A 106 13.40 -23.70 16.01
C ILE A 106 14.54 -24.25 15.14
N ILE A 107 15.79 -24.07 15.59
CA ILE A 107 16.98 -24.60 14.90
C ILE A 107 16.88 -26.12 14.75
N ASN A 108 16.51 -26.82 15.82
CA ASN A 108 16.41 -28.28 15.82
C ASN A 108 15.23 -28.78 14.96
N LEU A 109 14.08 -28.11 15.03
CA LEU A 109 12.88 -28.49 14.28
C LEU A 109 13.03 -28.29 12.77
N TYR A 110 13.59 -27.16 12.35
CA TYR A 110 13.71 -26.80 10.93
C TYR A 110 15.09 -27.13 10.34
N LYS A 111 16.01 -27.68 11.14
CA LYS A 111 17.38 -28.06 10.74
C LYS A 111 18.13 -26.95 10.00
N ILE A 112 18.00 -25.71 10.49
CA ILE A 112 18.65 -24.52 9.92
C ILE A 112 19.76 -24.02 10.81
N SER A 113 20.77 -23.35 10.24
CA SER A 113 21.81 -22.71 11.05
C SER A 113 21.25 -21.51 11.84
N ALA A 114 21.83 -21.24 13.01
CA ALA A 114 21.44 -20.10 13.83
C ALA A 114 21.54 -18.77 13.07
N SER A 115 22.62 -18.60 12.30
CA SER A 115 22.84 -17.41 11.45
C SER A 115 21.72 -17.23 10.42
N ALA A 116 21.33 -18.31 9.73
CA ALA A 116 20.24 -18.27 8.75
C ALA A 116 18.89 -17.90 9.40
N LEU A 117 18.60 -18.44 10.59
CA LEU A 117 17.40 -18.07 11.35
C LEU A 117 17.42 -16.59 11.73
N TYR A 118 18.51 -16.08 12.31
CA TYR A 118 18.61 -14.66 12.68
C TYR A 118 18.50 -13.72 11.48
N ASN A 119 19.10 -14.07 10.34
CA ASN A 119 18.97 -13.30 9.11
C ASN A 119 17.52 -13.26 8.63
N LYS A 120 16.80 -14.40 8.63
CA LYS A 120 15.38 -14.45 8.28
C LYS A 120 14.52 -13.61 9.23
N LEU A 121 14.76 -13.71 10.54
CA LEU A 121 14.04 -12.90 11.53
C LEU A 121 14.30 -11.40 11.34
N LYS A 122 15.53 -11.01 11.00
CA LYS A 122 15.92 -9.62 10.73
C LYS A 122 15.28 -9.08 9.46
N ILE A 123 15.34 -9.82 8.36
CA ILE A 123 14.77 -9.40 7.05
C ILE A 123 13.25 -9.19 7.17
N ASN A 124 12.57 -10.04 7.92
CA ASN A 124 11.11 -9.97 8.09
C ASN A 124 10.66 -9.09 9.26
N ASN A 125 11.58 -8.39 9.94
CA ASN A 125 11.29 -7.53 11.11
C ASN A 125 10.45 -8.21 12.21
N ILE A 126 10.76 -9.47 12.53
CA ILE A 126 10.00 -10.26 13.51
C ILE A 126 10.39 -9.89 14.94
N ILE A 127 9.36 -9.71 15.78
CA ILE A 127 9.52 -9.42 17.21
C ILE A 127 10.07 -10.64 17.95
N LYS A 128 11.05 -10.37 18.81
CA LYS A 128 11.69 -11.37 19.68
C LYS A 128 11.37 -11.04 21.13
N ILE A 129 10.85 -12.01 21.86
CA ILE A 129 10.55 -11.85 23.28
C ILE A 129 11.72 -12.42 24.08
N LYS A 130 12.46 -11.57 24.79
CA LYS A 130 13.55 -12.02 25.67
C LYS A 130 12.98 -12.25 27.07
N LYS A 131 13.05 -13.49 27.57
CA LYS A 131 12.67 -13.82 28.95
C LYS A 131 13.81 -14.61 29.60
N GLY A 132 14.53 -13.95 30.50
CA GLY A 132 15.72 -14.50 31.14
C GLY A 132 16.87 -14.71 30.13
N LYS A 133 17.45 -15.92 30.14
CA LYS A 133 18.56 -16.32 29.25
C LYS A 133 18.08 -16.72 27.84
N SER A 134 16.79 -16.95 27.67
CA SER A 134 16.22 -17.48 26.42
C SER A 134 15.48 -16.42 25.63
N VAL A 135 15.52 -16.55 24.30
CA VAL A 135 14.79 -15.72 23.34
C VAL A 135 13.70 -16.57 22.70
N TYR A 136 12.50 -16.03 22.70
CA TYR A 136 11.28 -16.69 22.25
C TYR A 136 10.72 -15.99 21.01
N VAL A 137 10.13 -16.80 20.12
CA VAL A 137 9.43 -16.35 18.92
C VAL A 137 8.12 -17.14 18.81
N SER A 138 7.04 -16.49 18.40
CA SER A 138 5.73 -17.14 18.24
C SER A 138 5.78 -18.29 17.23
N LYS A 139 5.16 -19.42 17.59
CA LYS A 139 5.07 -20.63 16.76
C LYS A 139 4.40 -20.36 15.43
N GLU A 140 3.34 -19.54 15.44
CA GLU A 140 2.58 -19.21 14.25
C GLU A 140 3.42 -18.45 13.23
N ILE A 141 4.21 -17.48 13.71
CA ILE A 141 5.13 -16.68 12.90
C ILE A 141 6.15 -17.58 12.21
N ILE A 142 6.79 -18.48 12.98
CA ILE A 142 7.78 -19.42 12.46
C ILE A 142 7.14 -20.37 11.44
N ARG A 143 5.97 -20.94 11.72
CA ARG A 143 5.26 -21.79 10.76
C ARG A 143 4.98 -21.06 9.45
N ARG A 144 4.52 -19.81 9.49
CA ARG A 144 4.27 -19.00 8.28
C ARG A 144 5.56 -18.70 7.52
N LEU A 145 6.64 -18.35 8.22
CA LEU A 145 7.95 -18.09 7.62
C LEU A 145 8.54 -19.27 6.85
N PHE A 146 8.30 -20.50 7.31
CA PHE A 146 8.87 -21.70 6.72
C PHE A 146 7.87 -22.49 5.87
N ASN A 147 6.56 -22.26 5.98
CA ASN A 147 5.54 -22.88 5.11
C ASN A 147 5.68 -22.47 3.64
N THR A 148 6.19 -21.26 3.36
CA THR A 148 6.47 -20.81 1.98
C THR A 148 7.54 -21.67 1.30
N VAL A 149 8.44 -22.30 2.07
CA VAL A 149 9.51 -23.15 1.53
C VAL A 149 8.98 -24.52 1.06
N ILE A 150 7.92 -25.04 1.69
CA ILE A 150 7.39 -26.37 1.35
C ILE A 150 6.61 -26.37 0.03
N LYS A 151 5.97 -25.24 -0.33
CA LYS A 151 5.21 -25.13 -1.59
C LYS A 151 6.07 -24.99 -2.85
N ASN A 152 7.34 -24.62 -2.72
CA ASN A 152 8.20 -24.32 -3.87
C ASN A 152 9.08 -25.51 -4.32
N ASN A 153 8.90 -26.69 -3.70
CA ASN A 153 9.69 -27.90 -3.97
C ASN A 153 8.84 -29.12 -4.37
N ASN A 154 7.61 -28.91 -4.88
CA ASN A 154 6.77 -29.95 -5.48
C ASN A 154 6.37 -29.56 -6.90
#